data_AF-A0A1I1CWU7-F1
#
_entry.id   AF-A0A1I1CWU7-F1
#
_cell.length_a   1.000
_cell.length_b   1.000
_cell.length_c   1.000
_cell.angle_alpha   90.00
_cell.angle_beta   90.00
_cell.angle_gamma   90.00
#
_symmetry.space_group_name_H-M   'P 1'
#
loop_
_entity.id
_entity.type
_entity.pdbx_description
1 polymer ?
#
loop_
_entity_poly.entity_id
_entity_poly.type
_entity_poly.pdbx_seq_one_letter_code
_entity_poly.pdbx_strand_id
1 'polypeptide(L)'
;MKSTLIAVLLAAGFAGTAQAAPAAPADLDLGITYYSRVLTPEGVTRESRYAEKMLRRPGHVWVERVLAPATDAHAGHKHGDNTKVVLKATQHEHKHFNPVLIPRHVVLEKNTVRVEYIDAHDKIVVSIPKAEYENVNFDGSWENSFYLLDPKLVAAMPLSKQASNVPGARWREVEKNGVFQRILWDEQKQIPLVIESGDRANTFYRRVDVKLEPTVSKAQPWANVQNYAQREYSDYLD
;
A
#
# COMPACT_ATOMS: atom_id res chain seq x y z
N MET A 1 -77.71 2.00 4.40
CA MET A 1 -77.92 3.19 5.27
C MET A 1 -76.59 3.51 5.93
N LYS A 2 -76.33 4.81 6.03
CA LYS A 2 -75.11 5.50 6.45
C LYS A 2 -74.52 4.97 7.77
N SER A 3 -73.20 4.84 7.87
CA SER A 3 -72.43 5.63 8.84
C SER A 3 -70.92 5.50 8.66
N THR A 4 -70.33 6.67 8.52
CA THR A 4 -68.94 7.08 8.38
C THR A 4 -68.14 6.79 9.66
N LEU A 5 -66.92 6.30 9.55
CA LEU A 5 -65.93 6.33 10.64
C LEU A 5 -64.61 6.93 10.12
N ILE A 6 -64.48 8.20 10.49
CA ILE A 6 -63.34 9.12 10.60
C ILE A 6 -61.96 8.48 10.41
N ALA A 7 -61.26 8.92 9.36
CA ALA A 7 -59.82 8.76 9.20
C ALA A 7 -59.09 9.90 9.95
N VAL A 8 -58.30 9.54 10.96
CA VAL A 8 -57.32 10.45 11.58
C VAL A 8 -55.98 10.22 10.89
N LEU A 9 -55.54 11.18 10.06
CA LEU A 9 -54.17 11.25 9.58
C LEU A 9 -53.26 11.70 10.73
N LEU A 10 -52.42 10.80 11.25
CA LEU A 10 -51.15 11.18 11.86
C LEU A 10 -50.10 11.25 10.74
N ALA A 11 -49.82 12.46 10.25
CA ALA A 11 -48.61 12.73 9.50
C ALA A 11 -47.44 12.80 10.50
N ALA A 12 -46.82 11.66 10.80
CA ALA A 12 -45.52 11.62 11.44
C ALA A 12 -44.47 12.05 10.40
N GLY A 13 -43.96 13.27 10.55
CA GLY A 13 -42.86 13.78 9.75
C GLY A 13 -41.62 12.91 9.98
N PHE A 14 -41.19 12.18 8.94
CA PHE A 14 -39.86 11.61 8.89
C PHE A 14 -38.85 12.76 8.77
N ALA A 15 -38.35 13.24 9.90
CA ALA A 15 -37.10 13.97 9.94
C ALA A 15 -35.99 12.99 9.55
N GLY A 16 -35.71 12.88 8.25
CA GLY A 16 -34.56 12.16 7.75
C GLY A 16 -33.31 12.80 8.34
N THR A 17 -32.60 12.08 9.20
CA THR A 17 -31.24 12.44 9.57
C THR A 17 -30.43 12.42 8.28
N ALA A 18 -30.06 13.60 7.77
CA ALA A 18 -29.10 13.73 6.71
C ALA A 18 -27.79 13.10 7.21
N GLN A 19 -27.56 11.84 6.83
CA GLN A 19 -26.31 11.15 7.09
C GLN A 19 -25.25 11.95 6.32
N ALA A 20 -24.42 12.70 7.04
CA ALA A 20 -23.30 13.39 6.43
C ALA A 20 -22.50 12.36 5.63
N ALA A 21 -22.26 12.65 4.35
CA ALA A 21 -21.39 11.81 3.54
C ALA A 21 -20.05 11.65 4.29
N PRO A 22 -19.47 10.44 4.35
CA PRO A 22 -18.19 10.26 5.01
C PRO A 22 -17.18 11.25 4.41
N ALA A 23 -16.47 11.94 5.29
CA ALA A 23 -15.43 12.87 4.87
C ALA A 23 -14.43 12.13 3.97
N ALA A 24 -13.97 12.79 2.91
CA ALA A 24 -12.96 12.23 2.04
C ALA A 24 -11.72 11.85 2.88
N PRO A 25 -11.10 10.68 2.64
CA PRO A 25 -9.91 10.28 3.38
C PRO A 25 -8.80 11.34 3.22
N ALA A 26 -8.14 11.66 4.32
CA ALA A 26 -7.09 12.69 4.33
C ALA A 26 -5.85 12.29 3.51
N ASP A 27 -5.10 13.27 3.04
CA ASP A 27 -3.76 13.06 2.50
C ASP A 27 -2.84 12.51 3.60
N LEU A 28 -2.03 11.50 3.26
CA LEU A 28 -1.08 10.90 4.19
C LEU A 28 0.28 10.68 3.53
N ASP A 29 1.33 10.84 4.32
CA ASP A 29 2.67 10.37 4.02
C ASP A 29 3.02 9.32 5.07
N LEU A 30 3.48 8.15 4.62
CA LEU A 30 3.67 6.99 5.46
C LEU A 30 5.08 6.41 5.27
N GLY A 31 5.70 6.00 6.37
CA GLY A 31 6.78 5.03 6.38
C GLY A 31 6.23 3.66 6.71
N ILE A 32 6.59 2.63 5.95
CA ILE A 32 6.10 1.27 6.14
C ILE A 32 7.28 0.33 6.27
N THR A 33 7.32 -0.48 7.33
CA THR A 33 8.34 -1.51 7.50
C THR A 33 7.73 -2.89 7.42
N TYR A 34 8.34 -3.76 6.65
CA TYR A 34 7.91 -5.13 6.42
C TYR A 34 8.91 -6.08 7.07
N TYR A 35 8.37 -7.05 7.80
CA TYR A 35 9.12 -8.19 8.31
C TYR A 35 8.38 -9.47 7.96
N SER A 36 9.12 -10.47 7.50
CA SER A 36 8.61 -11.83 7.35
C SER A 36 9.63 -12.84 7.83
N ARG A 37 9.12 -13.94 8.37
CA ARG A 37 9.87 -15.12 8.77
C ARG A 37 9.12 -16.37 8.32
N VAL A 38 9.83 -17.32 7.72
CA VAL A 38 9.27 -18.62 7.32
C VAL A 38 10.24 -19.73 7.71
N LEU A 39 9.73 -20.77 8.37
CA LEU A 39 10.38 -22.04 8.57
C LEU A 39 10.03 -22.95 7.39
N THR A 40 11.04 -23.33 6.63
CA THR A 40 10.90 -24.22 5.47
C THR A 40 10.83 -25.69 5.91
N PRO A 41 10.30 -26.60 5.07
CA PRO A 41 10.25 -28.04 5.37
C PRO A 41 11.61 -28.67 5.67
N GLU A 42 12.70 -28.08 5.16
CA GLU A 42 14.08 -28.51 5.41
C GLU A 42 14.61 -28.08 6.79
N GLY A 43 13.79 -27.40 7.60
CA GLY A 43 14.19 -26.88 8.92
C GLY A 43 14.95 -25.55 8.84
N VAL A 44 15.00 -24.89 7.69
CA VAL A 44 15.69 -23.60 7.51
C VAL A 44 14.73 -22.45 7.79
N THR A 45 15.14 -21.50 8.64
CA THR A 45 14.43 -20.24 8.84
C THR A 45 14.94 -19.19 7.87
N ARG A 46 14.04 -18.58 7.10
CA ARG A 46 14.31 -17.43 6.23
C ARG A 46 13.64 -16.19 6.79
N GLU A 47 14.39 -15.11 6.92
CA GLU A 47 13.88 -13.80 7.34
C GLU A 47 14.07 -12.77 6.23
N SER A 48 13.10 -11.86 6.09
CA SER A 48 13.21 -10.71 5.20
C SER A 48 12.76 -9.45 5.91
N ARG A 49 13.48 -8.35 5.65
CA ARG A 49 13.18 -7.01 6.16
C ARG A 49 13.41 -5.99 5.06
N TYR A 50 12.44 -5.11 4.86
CA TYR A 50 12.58 -3.95 3.99
C TYR A 50 11.61 -2.86 4.42
N ALA A 51 11.79 -1.66 3.88
CA ALA A 51 10.90 -0.54 4.14
C ALA A 51 10.48 0.14 2.85
N GLU A 52 9.32 0.79 2.89
CA GLU A 52 8.77 1.58 1.80
C GLU A 52 8.29 2.93 2.35
N LYS A 53 8.25 3.93 1.47
CA LYS A 53 7.48 5.16 1.72
C LYS A 53 6.25 5.14 0.85
N MET A 54 5.16 5.69 1.36
CA MET A 54 3.91 5.83 0.62
C MET A 54 3.38 7.25 0.71
N LEU A 55 2.92 7.80 -0.42
CA LEU A 55 2.13 9.03 -0.47
C LEU A 55 0.71 8.68 -0.91
N ARG A 56 -0.28 9.07 -0.10
CA ARG A 56 -1.70 8.95 -0.39
C ARG A 56 -2.28 10.30 -0.71
N ARG A 57 -2.85 10.47 -1.91
CA ARG A 57 -3.58 11.67 -2.35
C ARG A 57 -4.85 11.26 -3.09
N PRO A 58 -5.89 12.12 -3.19
CA PRO A 58 -7.08 11.81 -3.98
C PRO A 58 -6.74 11.32 -5.38
N GLY A 59 -7.13 10.08 -5.70
CA GLY A 59 -6.87 9.46 -7.01
C GLY A 59 -5.43 9.01 -7.27
N HIS A 60 -4.50 9.20 -6.33
CA HIS A 60 -3.09 8.84 -6.50
C HIS A 60 -2.50 8.14 -5.28
N VAL A 61 -1.78 7.05 -5.52
CA VAL A 61 -0.94 6.37 -4.52
C VAL A 61 0.45 6.20 -5.09
N TRP A 62 1.44 6.69 -4.37
CA TRP A 62 2.86 6.51 -4.70
C TRP A 62 3.49 5.60 -3.66
N VAL A 63 4.28 4.62 -4.10
CA VAL A 63 5.05 3.74 -3.22
C VAL A 63 6.48 3.62 -3.75
N GLU A 64 7.46 3.82 -2.88
CA GLU A 64 8.88 3.68 -3.22
C GLU A 64 9.63 2.84 -2.19
N ARG A 65 10.58 2.03 -2.66
CA ARG A 65 11.47 1.25 -1.79
C ARG A 65 12.45 2.17 -1.08
N VAL A 66 12.57 2.01 0.24
CA VAL A 66 13.67 2.64 0.99
C VAL A 66 14.90 1.75 0.86
N LEU A 67 15.90 2.24 0.13
CA LEU A 67 17.17 1.56 -0.07
C LEU A 67 18.20 2.03 0.96
N ALA A 68 19.08 1.12 1.39
CA ALA A 68 20.25 1.51 2.14
C ALA A 68 21.19 2.29 1.21
N PRO A 69 21.93 3.32 1.70
CA PRO A 69 22.83 4.10 0.85
C PRO A 69 23.85 3.26 0.08
N ALA A 70 24.29 2.12 0.64
CA ALA A 70 25.25 1.22 -0.02
C ALA A 70 24.66 0.41 -1.19
N THR A 71 23.34 0.32 -1.28
CA THR A 71 22.60 -0.44 -2.31
C THR A 71 21.82 0.45 -3.25
N ASP A 72 21.78 1.75 -2.97
CA ASP A 72 21.16 2.74 -3.83
C ASP A 72 22.12 3.05 -4.98
N ALA A 73 21.84 2.51 -6.16
CA ALA A 73 22.64 2.73 -7.37
C ALA A 73 22.72 4.22 -7.77
N HIS A 74 21.84 5.06 -7.20
CA HIS A 74 21.79 6.51 -7.43
C HIS A 74 22.31 7.32 -6.23
N ALA A 75 22.67 6.68 -5.11
CA ALA A 75 23.39 7.33 -4.03
C ALA A 75 24.83 7.57 -4.50
N GLY A 76 25.04 8.73 -5.11
CA GLY A 76 26.21 9.09 -5.89
C GLY A 76 27.54 8.56 -5.35
N HIS A 77 28.34 8.03 -6.27
CA HIS A 77 29.77 7.78 -6.08
C HIS A 77 30.46 9.04 -5.55
N LYS A 78 30.59 9.15 -4.22
CA LYS A 78 31.61 10.00 -3.64
C LYS A 78 32.94 9.34 -3.98
N HIS A 79 33.64 9.91 -4.96
CA HIS A 79 35.04 9.62 -5.20
C HIS A 79 35.82 9.92 -3.91
N GLY A 80 36.11 8.85 -3.16
CA GLY A 80 37.04 8.82 -2.06
C GLY A 80 38.06 7.71 -2.34
N ASP A 81 39.33 8.09 -2.32
CA ASP A 81 40.49 7.36 -2.80
C ASP A 81 40.59 5.87 -2.46
N ASN A 82 41.04 5.12 -3.47
CA ASN A 82 41.94 3.95 -3.38
C ASN A 82 41.54 2.78 -2.47
N THR A 83 40.86 1.79 -3.04
CA THR A 83 41.34 0.38 -3.05
C THR A 83 40.73 -0.34 -4.25
N LYS A 84 41.56 -0.62 -5.26
CA LYS A 84 41.20 -1.46 -6.41
C LYS A 84 41.08 -2.91 -5.95
N VAL A 85 39.86 -3.41 -5.82
CA VAL A 85 39.55 -4.80 -6.20
C VAL A 85 38.68 -4.70 -7.44
N VAL A 86 39.35 -4.70 -8.60
CA VAL A 86 38.68 -4.74 -9.90
C VAL A 86 38.28 -6.18 -10.16
N LEU A 87 37.07 -6.55 -9.74
CA LEU A 87 36.33 -7.56 -10.48
C LEU A 87 35.78 -6.83 -11.70
N LYS A 88 36.33 -7.17 -12.88
CA LYS A 88 35.80 -6.69 -14.15
C LYS A 88 34.32 -7.06 -14.21
N ALA A 89 33.44 -6.07 -14.08
CA ALA A 89 32.06 -6.20 -14.52
C ALA A 89 32.12 -6.33 -16.05
N THR A 90 32.10 -7.56 -16.52
CA THR A 90 31.89 -7.88 -17.92
C THR A 90 30.51 -7.42 -18.33
N GLN A 91 30.49 -6.51 -19.31
CA GLN A 91 29.64 -6.56 -20.51
C GLN A 91 28.13 -6.41 -20.34
N HIS A 92 27.61 -5.35 -20.98
CA HIS A 92 26.23 -5.21 -21.49
C HIS A 92 25.13 -5.61 -20.49
N GLU A 93 24.94 -4.81 -19.44
CA GLU A 93 23.64 -4.79 -18.77
C GLU A 93 22.63 -4.17 -19.73
N HIS A 94 21.85 -5.02 -20.39
CA HIS A 94 20.52 -4.62 -20.81
C HIS A 94 19.84 -4.04 -19.55
N LYS A 95 19.37 -2.80 -19.62
CA LYS A 95 18.74 -2.15 -18.47
C LYS A 95 17.40 -2.85 -18.21
N HIS A 96 17.42 -3.92 -17.42
CA HIS A 96 16.23 -4.67 -17.07
C HIS A 96 15.32 -3.81 -16.18
N PHE A 97 14.04 -3.77 -16.51
CA PHE A 97 13.03 -3.15 -15.68
C PHE A 97 12.93 -3.90 -14.35
N ASN A 98 13.20 -3.20 -13.24
CA ASN A 98 13.08 -3.76 -11.90
C ASN A 98 11.93 -3.07 -11.14
N PRO A 99 10.74 -3.71 -11.06
CA PRO A 99 9.56 -3.12 -10.41
C PRO A 99 9.70 -2.97 -8.89
N VAL A 100 10.78 -3.48 -8.28
CA VAL A 100 11.04 -3.30 -6.84
C VAL A 100 11.81 -2.00 -6.57
N LEU A 101 12.66 -1.56 -7.50
CA LEU A 101 13.53 -0.40 -7.31
C LEU A 101 12.94 0.89 -7.88
N ILE A 102 12.08 0.77 -8.89
CA ILE A 102 11.40 1.92 -9.47
C ILE A 102 10.12 2.20 -8.66
N PRO A 103 9.85 3.46 -8.26
CA PRO A 103 8.61 3.79 -7.58
C PRO A 103 7.37 3.44 -8.40
N ARG A 104 6.38 2.86 -7.71
CA ARG A 104 5.07 2.53 -8.26
C ARG A 104 4.11 3.68 -8.03
N HIS A 105 3.38 4.06 -9.07
CA HIS A 105 2.29 5.00 -9.03
C HIS A 105 0.99 4.31 -9.45
N VAL A 106 0.01 4.27 -8.54
CA VAL A 106 -1.34 3.76 -8.81
C VAL A 106 -2.28 4.94 -8.92
N VAL A 107 -3.02 5.00 -10.02
CA VAL A 107 -3.96 6.09 -10.33
C VAL A 107 -5.37 5.53 -10.38
N LEU A 108 -6.31 6.19 -9.71
CA LEU A 108 -7.73 5.98 -9.91
C LEU A 108 -8.31 7.14 -10.69
N GLU A 109 -8.67 6.89 -11.94
CA GLU A 109 -9.28 7.88 -12.83
C GLU A 109 -10.57 7.32 -13.42
N LYS A 110 -11.69 8.04 -13.28
CA LYS A 110 -13.00 7.63 -13.79
C LYS A 110 -13.36 6.18 -13.41
N ASN A 111 -13.08 5.81 -12.15
CA ASN A 111 -13.30 4.47 -11.60
C ASN A 111 -12.46 3.35 -12.27
N THR A 112 -11.40 3.72 -12.98
CA THR A 112 -10.44 2.80 -13.59
C THR A 112 -9.10 2.92 -12.88
N VAL A 113 -8.58 1.77 -12.43
CA VAL A 113 -7.24 1.69 -11.81
C VAL A 113 -6.20 1.52 -12.91
N ARG A 114 -5.20 2.41 -12.91
CA ARG A 114 -4.01 2.32 -13.75
C ARG A 114 -2.77 2.21 -12.87
N VAL A 115 -1.76 1.50 -13.37
CA VAL A 115 -0.45 1.40 -12.70
C VAL A 115 0.63 1.82 -13.67
N GLU A 116 1.54 2.63 -13.16
CA GLU A 116 2.76 3.02 -13.84
C GLU A 116 3.94 3.01 -12.86
N TYR A 117 5.14 2.87 -13.41
CA TYR A 117 6.39 2.99 -12.68
C TYR A 117 7.14 4.21 -13.20
N ILE A 118 7.57 5.09 -12.30
CA ILE A 118 8.17 6.38 -12.68
C ILE A 118 9.62 6.41 -12.21
N ASP A 119 10.54 6.33 -13.16
CA ASP A 119 11.96 6.50 -12.95
C ASP A 119 12.33 7.98 -13.20
N ALA A 120 12.46 8.75 -12.13
CA ALA A 120 12.82 10.15 -12.21
C ALA A 120 14.29 10.39 -12.60
N HIS A 121 15.17 9.42 -12.35
CA HIS A 121 16.59 9.52 -12.69
C HIS A 121 16.76 9.41 -14.21
N ASP A 122 16.16 8.39 -14.81
CA ASP A 122 16.26 8.14 -16.24
C ASP A 122 15.15 8.81 -17.06
N LYS A 123 14.23 9.50 -16.40
CA LYS A 123 13.10 10.21 -17.00
C LYS A 123 12.25 9.28 -17.87
N ILE A 124 11.85 8.15 -17.29
CA ILE A 124 11.01 7.13 -17.93
C ILE A 124 9.75 6.91 -17.11
N VAL A 125 8.62 6.78 -17.80
CA VAL A 125 7.38 6.24 -17.24
C VAL A 125 7.09 4.92 -17.94
N VAL A 126 6.94 3.85 -17.17
CA VAL A 126 6.59 2.52 -17.66
C VAL A 126 5.14 2.22 -17.29
N SER A 127 4.24 2.18 -18.28
CA SER A 127 2.86 1.77 -18.07
C SER A 127 2.77 0.25 -17.92
N ILE A 128 1.90 -0.20 -17.01
CA ILE A 128 1.62 -1.63 -16.82
C ILE A 128 0.19 -1.91 -17.31
N PRO A 129 0.03 -2.66 -18.41
CA PRO A 129 -1.28 -3.14 -18.82
C PRO A 129 -1.93 -4.02 -17.75
N LYS A 130 -3.26 -4.04 -17.68
CA LYS A 130 -4.00 -4.84 -16.68
C LYS A 130 -3.63 -6.33 -16.70
N ALA A 131 -3.34 -6.89 -17.87
CA ALA A 131 -2.92 -8.28 -18.03
C ALA A 131 -1.58 -8.59 -17.32
N GLU A 132 -0.77 -7.56 -17.06
CA GLU A 132 0.58 -7.65 -16.51
C GLU A 132 0.63 -7.31 -15.00
N TYR A 133 -0.50 -7.01 -14.37
CA TYR A 133 -0.54 -6.61 -12.95
C TYR A 133 0.08 -7.67 -12.03
N GLU A 134 -0.21 -8.95 -12.26
CA GLU A 134 0.36 -10.03 -11.46
C GLU A 134 1.88 -10.13 -11.62
N ASN A 135 2.40 -9.87 -12.82
CA ASN A 135 3.85 -9.91 -13.11
C ASN A 135 4.64 -8.86 -12.33
N VAL A 136 3.97 -7.80 -11.86
CA VAL A 136 4.57 -6.76 -11.02
C VAL A 136 4.08 -6.79 -9.58
N ASN A 137 3.51 -7.91 -9.11
CA ASN A 137 2.95 -8.04 -7.76
C ASN A 137 1.93 -6.94 -7.42
N PHE A 138 0.99 -6.70 -8.32
CA PHE A 138 -0.15 -5.83 -8.10
C PHE A 138 -1.46 -6.62 -8.28
N ASP A 139 -2.39 -6.45 -7.35
CA ASP A 139 -3.65 -7.22 -7.30
C ASP A 139 -4.81 -6.53 -8.05
N GLY A 140 -4.57 -5.35 -8.63
CA GLY A 140 -5.60 -4.56 -9.30
C GLY A 140 -6.51 -3.76 -8.36
N SER A 141 -6.33 -3.84 -7.04
CA SER A 141 -7.22 -3.20 -6.06
C SER A 141 -6.79 -1.77 -5.75
N TRP A 142 -7.70 -0.83 -6.00
CA TRP A 142 -7.55 0.53 -5.50
C TRP A 142 -7.60 0.58 -3.98
N GLU A 143 -8.52 -0.17 -3.37
CA GLU A 143 -8.74 -0.17 -1.93
C GLU A 143 -7.49 -0.64 -1.18
N ASN A 144 -6.86 -1.73 -1.61
CA ASN A 144 -5.61 -2.20 -1.02
C ASN A 144 -4.45 -1.24 -1.26
N SER A 145 -4.43 -0.52 -2.39
CA SER A 145 -3.40 0.51 -2.64
C SER A 145 -3.59 1.73 -1.74
N PHE A 146 -4.81 2.24 -1.67
CA PHE A 146 -5.10 3.53 -1.05
C PHE A 146 -5.26 3.45 0.47
N TYR A 147 -5.80 2.35 0.99
CA TYR A 147 -6.01 2.13 2.42
C TYR A 147 -5.02 1.12 3.02
N LEU A 148 -4.06 0.60 2.24
CA LEU A 148 -3.16 -0.54 2.55
C LEU A 148 -3.86 -1.89 2.76
N LEU A 149 -5.13 -1.88 3.14
CA LEU A 149 -6.05 -3.01 3.22
C LEU A 149 -7.47 -2.50 2.93
N ASP A 150 -8.30 -3.30 2.25
CA ASP A 150 -9.71 -2.96 2.05
C ASP A 150 -10.43 -2.71 3.40
N PRO A 151 -10.90 -1.47 3.66
CA PRO A 151 -11.59 -1.14 4.91
C PRO A 151 -12.82 -2.01 5.18
N LYS A 152 -13.50 -2.51 4.14
CA LYS A 152 -14.67 -3.39 4.29
C LYS A 152 -14.26 -4.74 4.87
N LEU A 153 -13.15 -5.30 4.41
CA LEU A 153 -12.61 -6.56 4.93
C LEU A 153 -12.13 -6.39 6.37
N VAL A 154 -11.47 -5.27 6.67
CA VAL A 154 -11.06 -4.96 8.05
C VAL A 154 -12.28 -4.80 8.95
N ALA A 155 -13.31 -4.06 8.53
CA ALA A 155 -14.53 -3.86 9.32
C ALA A 155 -15.29 -5.17 9.60
N ALA A 156 -15.24 -6.14 8.69
CA ALA A 156 -15.82 -7.47 8.86
C ALA A 156 -15.09 -8.34 9.88
N MET A 157 -13.83 -8.02 10.21
CA MET A 157 -13.10 -8.73 11.27
C MET A 157 -13.65 -8.37 12.65
N PRO A 158 -13.79 -9.35 13.57
CA PRO A 158 -14.17 -9.10 14.95
C PRO A 158 -13.21 -8.14 15.65
N LEU A 159 -13.74 -7.31 16.55
CA LEU A 159 -12.93 -6.53 17.47
C LEU A 159 -12.17 -7.48 18.42
N SER A 160 -10.87 -7.26 18.58
CA SER A 160 -10.06 -7.98 19.56
C SER A 160 -10.36 -7.47 20.96
N LYS A 161 -10.08 -8.30 21.97
CA LYS A 161 -10.09 -7.90 23.38
C LYS A 161 -8.84 -7.07 23.75
N GLN A 162 -7.83 -7.06 22.87
CA GLN A 162 -6.61 -6.30 23.09
C GLN A 162 -6.89 -4.79 23.03
N ALA A 163 -6.53 -4.09 24.11
CA ALA A 163 -6.61 -2.64 24.14
C ALA A 163 -5.61 -2.01 23.17
N SER A 164 -6.01 -0.92 22.52
CA SER A 164 -5.11 -0.06 21.76
C SER A 164 -4.55 1.02 22.67
N ASN A 165 -3.25 1.30 22.55
CA ASN A 165 -2.59 2.46 23.15
C ASN A 165 -2.54 3.67 22.21
N VAL A 166 -3.03 3.53 20.97
CA VAL A 166 -3.09 4.61 19.99
C VAL A 166 -4.52 5.17 19.92
N PRO A 167 -4.71 6.46 20.23
CA PRO A 167 -6.03 7.10 20.13
C PRO A 167 -6.66 6.94 18.75
N GLY A 168 -7.94 6.56 18.71
CA GLY A 168 -8.67 6.35 17.46
C GLY A 168 -8.38 5.03 16.75
N ALA A 169 -7.39 4.25 17.21
CA ALA A 169 -7.10 2.93 16.66
C ALA A 169 -7.68 1.78 17.49
N ARG A 170 -8.09 0.70 16.82
CA ARG A 170 -8.67 -0.50 17.45
C ARG A 170 -8.08 -1.77 16.87
N TRP A 171 -7.82 -2.76 17.72
CA TRP A 171 -7.41 -4.08 17.27
C TRP A 171 -8.60 -4.87 16.73
N ARG A 172 -8.40 -5.50 15.58
CA ARG A 172 -9.28 -6.50 14.99
C ARG A 172 -8.52 -7.76 14.75
N GLU A 173 -9.16 -8.90 14.98
CA GLU A 173 -8.48 -10.18 15.01
C GLU A 173 -9.40 -11.30 14.54
N VAL A 174 -8.84 -12.18 13.72
CA VAL A 174 -9.48 -13.43 13.34
C VAL A 174 -8.46 -14.55 13.42
N GLU A 175 -8.89 -15.71 13.87
CA GLU A 175 -8.10 -16.94 13.84
C GLU A 175 -8.94 -18.06 13.24
N LYS A 176 -8.37 -18.78 12.27
CA LYS A 176 -9.01 -19.91 11.61
C LYS A 176 -7.96 -20.96 11.30
N ASN A 177 -8.24 -22.21 11.66
CA ASN A 177 -7.37 -23.36 11.40
C ASN A 177 -5.92 -23.16 11.91
N GLY A 178 -5.76 -22.49 13.05
CA GLY A 178 -4.45 -22.20 13.64
C GLY A 178 -3.66 -21.08 12.96
N VAL A 179 -4.21 -20.43 11.93
CA VAL A 179 -3.67 -19.21 11.30
C VAL A 179 -4.41 -18.00 11.86
N PHE A 180 -3.66 -17.01 12.32
CA PHE A 180 -4.19 -15.76 12.84
C PHE A 180 -3.89 -14.59 11.90
N GLN A 181 -4.77 -13.58 11.95
CA GLN A 181 -4.52 -12.26 11.41
C GLN A 181 -4.99 -11.21 12.42
N ARG A 182 -4.13 -10.24 12.71
CA ARG A 182 -4.40 -9.13 13.61
C ARG A 182 -4.11 -7.81 12.92
N ILE A 183 -4.99 -6.84 13.12
CA ILE A 183 -4.87 -5.52 12.51
C ILE A 183 -5.15 -4.47 13.58
N LEU A 184 -4.18 -3.60 13.83
CA LEU A 184 -4.43 -2.35 14.55
C LEU A 184 -4.87 -1.32 13.53
N TRP A 185 -6.15 -0.95 13.53
CA TRP A 185 -6.75 -0.09 12.52
C TRP A 185 -7.04 1.30 13.07
N ASP A 186 -6.52 2.36 12.44
CA ASP A 186 -6.89 3.76 12.73
C ASP A 186 -8.19 4.11 11.98
N GLU A 187 -9.29 4.22 12.71
CA GLU A 187 -10.63 4.44 12.12
C GLU A 187 -10.76 5.82 11.44
N GLN A 188 -10.01 6.82 11.91
CA GLN A 188 -10.09 8.18 11.36
C GLN A 188 -9.29 8.32 10.07
N LYS A 189 -8.08 7.73 10.05
CA LYS A 189 -7.20 7.80 8.87
C LYS A 189 -7.47 6.70 7.86
N GLN A 190 -8.23 5.69 8.27
CA GLN A 190 -8.59 4.52 7.48
C GLN A 190 -7.35 3.80 6.96
N ILE A 191 -6.40 3.51 7.85
CA ILE A 191 -5.19 2.75 7.54
C ILE A 191 -4.90 1.76 8.68
N PRO A 192 -4.22 0.64 8.39
CA PRO A 192 -3.61 -0.15 9.43
C PRO A 192 -2.39 0.61 9.98
N LEU A 193 -2.19 0.56 11.28
CA LEU A 193 -0.95 0.94 11.96
C LEU A 193 -0.03 -0.26 12.16
N VAL A 194 -0.64 -1.44 12.35
CA VAL A 194 0.05 -2.72 12.44
C VAL A 194 -0.79 -3.78 11.74
N ILE A 195 -0.15 -4.62 10.93
CA ILE A 195 -0.73 -5.84 10.36
C ILE A 195 0.15 -7.00 10.79
N GLU A 196 -0.44 -8.04 11.37
CA GLU A 196 0.26 -9.27 11.71
C GLU A 196 -0.50 -10.46 11.15
N SER A 197 0.24 -11.42 10.63
CA SER A 197 -0.30 -12.75 10.33
C SER A 197 0.73 -13.82 10.63
N GLY A 198 0.27 -15.01 10.96
CA GLY A 198 1.13 -16.14 11.30
C GLY A 198 0.31 -17.34 11.69
N ASP A 199 0.98 -18.40 12.10
CA ASP A 199 0.33 -19.59 12.65
C ASP A 199 0.78 -19.89 14.08
N ARG A 200 -0.02 -20.69 14.80
CA ARG A 200 0.28 -21.13 16.17
C ARG A 200 1.49 -22.06 16.24
N ALA A 201 1.78 -22.77 15.15
CA ALA A 201 2.96 -23.60 15.00
C ALA A 201 4.24 -22.79 14.74
N ASN A 202 4.13 -21.47 14.57
CA ASN A 202 5.22 -20.54 14.35
C ASN A 202 6.06 -20.88 13.10
N THR A 203 5.44 -21.52 12.11
CA THR A 203 6.06 -21.88 10.83
C THR A 203 6.15 -20.69 9.90
N PHE A 204 5.28 -19.70 10.06
CA PHE A 204 5.47 -18.40 9.44
C PHE A 204 4.94 -17.27 10.31
N TYR A 205 5.53 -16.10 10.13
CA TYR A 205 5.07 -14.87 10.73
C TYR A 205 5.39 -13.70 9.81
N ARG A 206 4.43 -12.81 9.63
CA ARG A 206 4.57 -11.55 8.89
C ARG A 206 4.09 -10.42 9.79
N ARG A 207 4.84 -9.33 9.78
CA ARG A 207 4.47 -8.08 10.42
C ARG A 207 4.70 -6.92 9.47
N VAL A 208 3.74 -6.02 9.42
CA VAL A 208 3.84 -4.73 8.75
C VAL A 208 3.54 -3.66 9.79
N ASP A 209 4.48 -2.74 9.99
CA ASP A 209 4.27 -1.56 10.82
C ASP A 209 4.17 -0.33 9.92
N VAL A 210 3.15 0.49 10.15
CA VAL A 210 2.87 1.69 9.38
C VAL A 210 2.97 2.90 10.30
N LYS A 211 3.84 3.82 9.92
CA LYS A 211 4.09 5.06 10.65
C LYS A 211 3.64 6.24 9.81
N LEU A 212 2.88 7.14 10.44
CA LEU A 212 2.54 8.44 9.87
C LEU A 212 3.75 9.37 9.94
N GLU A 213 4.07 10.01 8.83
CA GLU A 213 5.02 11.11 8.83
C GLU A 213 4.38 12.36 9.46
N PRO A 214 5.15 13.16 10.21
CA PRO A 214 4.62 14.30 10.95
C PRO A 214 4.16 15.45 10.02
N THR A 215 4.53 15.42 8.75
CA THR A 215 4.18 16.44 7.77
C THR A 215 3.86 15.78 6.45
N VAL A 216 2.77 16.23 5.83
CA VAL A 216 2.38 15.81 4.48
C VAL A 216 3.15 16.65 3.46
N SER A 217 3.94 16.00 2.62
CA SER A 217 4.70 16.62 1.56
C SER A 217 3.78 17.29 0.54
N LYS A 218 4.14 18.51 0.12
CA LYS A 218 3.47 19.19 -1.00
C LYS A 218 3.96 18.69 -2.36
N ALA A 219 5.14 18.08 -2.41
CA ALA A 219 5.70 17.57 -3.64
C ALA A 219 4.92 16.31 -4.08
N GLN A 220 4.52 16.29 -5.33
CA GLN A 220 3.87 15.15 -5.98
C GLN A 220 4.84 14.62 -7.05
N PRO A 221 5.57 13.52 -6.77
CA PRO A 221 6.57 12.97 -7.69
C PRO A 221 6.06 12.71 -9.12
N TRP A 222 4.77 12.44 -9.26
CA TRP A 222 4.09 12.17 -10.53
C TRP A 222 3.62 13.42 -11.30
N ALA A 223 3.70 14.63 -10.72
CA ALA A 223 3.06 15.82 -11.34
C ALA A 223 3.76 16.31 -12.63
N ASN A 224 5.07 16.07 -12.78
CA ASN A 224 5.90 16.68 -13.82
C ASN A 224 6.58 15.65 -14.74
N VAL A 225 5.86 14.61 -15.14
CA VAL A 225 6.40 13.48 -15.92
C VAL A 225 6.05 13.52 -17.41
N GLN A 226 5.39 14.59 -17.89
CA GLN A 226 4.92 14.68 -19.27
C GLN A 226 6.07 14.69 -20.30
N ASN A 227 7.26 15.12 -19.87
CA ASN A 227 8.47 15.13 -20.70
C ASN A 227 9.30 13.84 -20.57
N TYR A 228 8.82 12.84 -19.81
CA TYR A 228 9.52 11.57 -19.65
C TYR A 228 9.20 10.65 -20.83
N ALA A 229 10.16 9.81 -21.20
CA ALA A 229 9.95 8.79 -22.20
C ALA A 229 8.87 7.82 -21.71
N GLN A 230 7.86 7.58 -22.54
CA GLN A 230 6.79 6.64 -22.26
C GLN A 230 7.18 5.27 -22.82
N ARG A 231 7.12 4.25 -21.96
CA ARG A 231 7.37 2.85 -22.27
C ARG A 231 6.21 2.02 -21.76
N GLU A 232 6.03 0.84 -22.33
CA GLU A 232 5.15 -0.18 -21.77
C GLU A 232 6.00 -1.30 -21.17
N TYR A 233 5.44 -2.05 -20.22
CA TYR A 233 6.08 -3.24 -19.65
C TYR A 233 6.60 -4.22 -20.71
N SER A 234 5.89 -4.36 -21.83
CA SER A 234 6.26 -5.24 -22.94
C SER A 234 7.59 -4.86 -23.62
N ASP A 235 8.01 -3.58 -23.54
CA ASP A 235 9.30 -3.09 -24.06
C ASP A 235 10.52 -3.64 -23.29
N TYR A 236 10.31 -4.41 -22.20
CA TYR A 236 11.36 -4.99 -21.36
C TYR A 236 11.34 -6.52 -21.31
N LEU A 237 10.53 -7.16 -22.15
CA LEU A 237 10.37 -8.62 -22.19
C LEU A 237 11.20 -9.29 -23.30
N ASP A 238 12.00 -8.52 -24.04
CA ASP A 238 12.80 -8.96 -25.19
C ASP A 238 14.22 -9.43 -24.86
#